data_AF-A0A821PGB1-F1
#
_entry.id   AF-A0A821PGB1-F1
#
_cell.length_a   1.000
_cell.length_b   1.000
_cell.length_c   1.000
_cell.angle_alpha   90.00
_cell.angle_beta   90.00
_cell.angle_gamma   90.00
#
_symmetry.space_group_name_H-M   'P 1'
#
loop_
_entity.id
_entity.type
_entity.pdbx_description
1 polymer ?
#
loop_
_entity_poly.entity_id
_entity_poly.type
_entity_poly.pdbx_seq_one_letter_code
_entity_poly.pdbx_strand_id
1 'polypeptide(L)'
;MAAITDLATPSAFARSPSLVWESYHYRRELMRTKEPNKAHLALAEAEKRNLFTTRCTSCGFIEENNDSPICEALRNRGLPNENGPEIAVKDLPSCRQCQSLVRPYVVWFEESVWPDVLKKIDEEITQCDLFLVVGTSAIIYPAAAYAMIVARRGIPVAEVNIEKTPSTSISTLTSSICGSKQTIINHGSQLCCRNDSNNIPTIGIGYHLTRNDSETVMLMYNLTLSNVLSDCQRNTNKYCLTNDQAEDIFNQISYVEAIQCADQYVPNLPLMKRNAIIDVAFTSCRALNTFRKMKKALQMKNWIEAAEELKDSRWCIQVRERRCTEDYNCIRDNGNSSN
;
A
#
# COMPACT_ATOMS: atom_id res chain seq x y z
N MET A 1 24.33 -10.29 6.91
CA MET A 1 23.99 -9.53 5.70
C MET A 1 22.92 -8.53 6.10
N ALA A 2 23.24 -7.23 6.12
CA ALA A 2 22.22 -6.20 6.22
C ALA A 2 21.15 -6.39 5.12
N ALA A 3 19.88 -6.26 5.49
CA ALA A 3 18.81 -6.33 4.52
C ALA A 3 18.89 -5.12 3.58
N ILE A 4 18.40 -5.25 2.34
CA ILE A 4 18.39 -4.10 1.41
C ILE A 4 17.58 -2.92 1.96
N THR A 5 16.55 -3.22 2.74
CA THR A 5 15.75 -2.22 3.47
C THR A 5 16.59 -1.37 4.42
N ASP A 6 17.69 -1.90 4.92
CA ASP A 6 18.56 -1.23 5.89
C ASP A 6 19.71 -0.47 5.22
N LEU A 7 19.92 -0.70 3.92
CA LEU A 7 21.01 -0.11 3.12
C LEU A 7 20.51 0.88 2.06
N ALA A 8 19.27 0.75 1.57
CA ALA A 8 18.68 1.62 0.58
C ALA A 8 17.86 2.75 1.22
N THR A 9 18.45 3.48 2.18
CA THR A 9 17.84 4.64 2.84
C THR A 9 18.79 5.83 2.86
N PRO A 10 18.28 7.09 2.88
CA PRO A 10 19.13 8.28 3.04
C PRO A 10 19.95 8.24 4.33
N SER A 11 19.36 7.76 5.42
CA SER A 11 20.01 7.62 6.72
C SER A 11 21.17 6.62 6.69
N ALA A 12 21.02 5.49 5.99
CA ALA A 12 22.08 4.51 5.80
C ALA A 12 23.22 5.09 4.95
N PHE A 13 22.89 5.82 3.89
CA PHE A 13 23.89 6.49 3.05
C PHE A 13 24.64 7.59 3.82
N ALA A 14 23.94 8.41 4.61
CA ALA A 14 24.57 9.43 5.45
C ALA A 14 25.48 8.83 6.52
N ARG A 15 25.10 7.68 7.08
CA ARG A 15 25.86 6.95 8.10
C ARG A 15 27.10 6.25 7.54
N SER A 16 26.98 5.56 6.41
CA SER A 16 28.08 4.86 5.76
C SER A 16 27.89 4.82 4.24
N PRO A 17 28.35 5.85 3.52
CA PRO A 17 28.26 5.90 2.06
C PRO A 17 28.99 4.73 1.39
N SER A 18 30.11 4.28 1.98
CA SER A 18 30.94 3.18 1.49
C SER A 18 30.13 1.88 1.43
N LEU A 19 29.44 1.52 2.52
CA LEU A 19 28.66 0.29 2.60
C LEU A 19 27.49 0.26 1.61
N VAL A 20 26.82 1.42 1.44
CA VAL A 20 25.75 1.54 0.44
C VAL A 20 26.31 1.42 -0.98
N TRP A 21 27.45 2.06 -1.28
CA TRP A 21 28.08 1.97 -2.60
C TRP A 21 28.59 0.58 -2.94
N GLU A 22 29.15 -0.15 -1.97
CA GLU A 22 29.50 -1.56 -2.16
C GLU A 22 28.26 -2.38 -2.53
N SER A 23 27.11 -2.13 -1.89
CA SER A 23 25.87 -2.89 -2.12
C SER A 23 25.33 -2.68 -3.52
N TYR A 24 25.32 -1.43 -3.98
CA TYR A 24 24.95 -1.10 -5.35
C TYR A 24 26.00 -1.55 -6.37
N HIS A 25 27.31 -1.48 -6.06
CA HIS A 25 28.36 -1.93 -6.95
C HIS A 25 28.30 -3.44 -7.19
N TYR A 26 28.13 -4.24 -6.14
CA TYR A 26 27.90 -5.68 -6.27
C TYR A 26 26.72 -5.99 -7.19
N ARG A 27 25.59 -5.31 -7.00
CA ARG A 27 24.40 -5.49 -7.84
C ARG A 27 24.67 -5.12 -9.29
N ARG A 28 25.38 -4.00 -9.54
CA ARG A 28 25.81 -3.58 -10.89
C ARG A 28 26.65 -4.65 -11.57
N GLU A 29 27.66 -5.19 -10.90
CA GLU A 29 28.48 -6.27 -11.46
C GLU A 29 27.67 -7.55 -11.70
N LEU A 30 26.78 -7.92 -10.76
CA LEU A 30 25.91 -9.07 -10.93
C LEU A 30 25.01 -8.93 -12.15
N MET A 31 24.34 -7.78 -12.32
CA MET A 31 23.44 -7.54 -13.46
C MET A 31 24.18 -7.51 -14.79
N ARG A 32 25.43 -7.04 -14.82
CA ARG A 32 26.27 -7.04 -16.02
C ARG A 32 26.52 -8.44 -16.57
N THR A 33 26.44 -9.47 -15.74
CA THR A 33 26.58 -10.88 -16.15
C THR A 33 25.27 -11.53 -16.60
N LYS A 34 24.15 -10.80 -16.60
CA LYS A 34 22.83 -11.33 -16.94
C LYS A 34 22.36 -10.77 -18.27
N GLU A 35 21.75 -11.65 -19.06
CA GLU A 35 21.08 -11.27 -20.30
C GLU A 35 19.58 -11.04 -20.06
N PRO A 36 18.95 -10.07 -20.75
CA PRO A 36 17.50 -9.89 -20.71
C PRO A 36 16.78 -11.16 -21.16
N ASN A 37 15.97 -11.74 -20.27
CA ASN A 37 15.02 -12.78 -20.67
C ASN A 37 13.87 -12.20 -21.53
N LYS A 38 13.02 -13.07 -22.07
CA LYS A 38 11.89 -12.67 -22.93
C LYS A 38 10.92 -11.66 -22.28
N ALA A 39 10.73 -11.72 -20.96
CA ALA A 39 9.91 -10.76 -20.23
C ALA A 39 10.59 -9.39 -20.14
N HIS A 40 11.91 -9.35 -19.92
CA HIS A 40 12.68 -8.11 -19.96
C HIS A 40 12.65 -7.48 -21.35
N LEU A 41 12.76 -8.27 -22.42
CA LEU A 41 12.68 -7.73 -23.79
C LEU A 41 11.30 -7.13 -24.08
N ALA A 42 10.23 -7.80 -23.65
CA ALA A 42 8.86 -7.30 -23.78
C ALA A 42 8.60 -6.03 -22.94
N LEU A 43 9.20 -5.92 -21.75
CA LEU A 43 9.09 -4.73 -20.89
C LEU A 43 10.04 -3.59 -21.29
N ALA A 44 11.22 -3.90 -21.82
CA ALA A 44 12.22 -2.92 -22.27
C ALA A 44 11.81 -2.25 -23.59
N GLU A 45 10.98 -2.90 -24.40
CA GLU A 45 10.26 -2.27 -25.49
C GLU A 45 9.25 -1.20 -24.98
N ALA A 46 8.88 -1.27 -23.68
CA ALA A 46 7.93 -0.36 -23.03
C ALA A 46 8.55 0.70 -22.08
N GLU A 47 9.74 0.50 -21.48
CA GLU A 47 10.35 1.54 -20.63
C GLU A 47 11.90 1.54 -20.62
N LYS A 48 12.51 2.72 -20.85
CA LYS A 48 13.96 2.96 -20.73
C LYS A 48 14.32 3.52 -19.35
N ARG A 49 14.65 2.67 -18.37
CA ARG A 49 15.38 3.08 -17.16
C ARG A 49 16.41 2.01 -16.77
N ASN A 50 17.61 2.45 -16.39
CA ASN A 50 18.73 1.57 -16.06
C ASN A 50 19.48 2.08 -14.80
N LEU A 51 20.29 1.20 -14.19
CA LEU A 51 21.08 1.52 -12.99
C LEU A 51 22.39 2.26 -13.29
N PHE A 52 22.54 2.74 -14.52
CA PHE A 52 23.71 3.49 -14.98
C PHE A 52 23.51 5.00 -14.81
N THR A 53 22.32 5.46 -14.40
CA THR A 53 22.07 6.88 -14.17
C THR A 53 22.43 7.29 -12.74
N THR A 54 23.17 8.39 -12.59
CA THR A 54 23.54 8.98 -11.29
C THR A 54 22.96 10.39 -11.15
N ARG A 55 22.80 10.85 -9.90
CA ARG A 55 22.38 12.20 -9.54
C ARG A 55 23.31 12.78 -8.48
N CYS A 56 23.76 14.01 -8.68
CA CYS A 56 24.54 14.76 -7.70
C CYS A 56 23.70 15.07 -6.44
N THR A 57 24.29 14.87 -5.26
CA THR A 57 23.62 15.15 -3.98
C THR A 57 23.56 16.64 -3.63
N SER A 58 24.36 17.48 -4.28
CA SER A 58 24.41 18.92 -4.03
C SER A 58 23.67 19.73 -5.10
N CYS A 59 24.13 19.68 -6.36
CA CYS A 59 23.53 20.47 -7.44
C CYS A 59 22.39 19.75 -8.19
N GLY A 60 22.17 18.47 -7.92
CA GLY A 60 21.12 17.69 -8.57
C GLY A 60 21.39 17.30 -10.02
N PHE A 61 22.58 17.57 -10.57
CA PHE A 61 22.98 17.16 -11.92
C PHE A 61 22.79 15.65 -12.13
N ILE A 62 22.15 15.27 -13.23
CA ILE A 62 21.85 13.87 -13.60
C ILE A 62 22.65 13.52 -14.85
N GLU A 63 23.30 12.36 -14.84
CA GLU A 63 24.01 11.84 -16.00
C GLU A 63 23.99 10.32 -16.06
N GLU A 64 24.18 9.77 -17.24
CA GLU A 64 24.42 8.34 -17.43
C GLU A 64 25.93 8.06 -17.34
N ASN A 65 26.29 7.08 -16.51
CA ASN A 65 27.65 6.63 -16.28
C ASN A 65 27.72 5.09 -16.43
N ASN A 66 28.32 4.68 -17.54
CA ASN A 66 28.52 3.28 -17.90
C ASN A 66 29.90 2.73 -17.48
N ASP A 67 30.69 3.50 -16.71
CA ASP A 67 32.01 3.09 -16.26
C ASP A 67 31.92 1.90 -15.28
N SER A 68 32.81 0.93 -15.46
CA SER A 68 33.04 -0.21 -14.56
C SER A 68 34.54 -0.39 -14.33
N PRO A 69 35.03 -0.18 -13.09
CA PRO A 69 34.30 0.34 -11.94
C PRO A 69 33.92 1.83 -12.15
N ILE A 70 32.85 2.31 -11.50
CA ILE A 70 32.42 3.72 -11.61
C ILE A 70 33.45 4.71 -11.04
N CYS A 71 34.27 4.23 -10.10
CA CYS A 71 35.51 4.86 -9.66
C CYS A 71 36.52 3.78 -9.30
N GLU A 72 37.81 4.11 -9.36
CA GLU A 72 38.89 3.13 -9.16
C GLU A 72 38.86 2.49 -7.77
N ALA A 73 38.47 3.24 -6.73
CA ALA A 73 38.41 2.74 -5.35
C ALA A 73 37.39 1.61 -5.13
N LEU A 74 36.44 1.44 -6.06
CA LEU A 74 35.46 0.35 -6.02
C LEU A 74 35.93 -0.91 -6.76
N ARG A 75 37.09 -0.89 -7.43
CA ARG A 75 37.60 -2.06 -8.15
C ARG A 75 37.74 -3.26 -7.21
N ASN A 76 37.22 -4.41 -7.65
CA ASN A 76 37.33 -5.71 -6.95
C ASN A 76 36.74 -5.73 -5.52
N ARG A 77 35.86 -4.79 -5.13
CA ARG A 77 35.26 -4.76 -3.79
C ARG A 77 34.30 -5.92 -3.50
N GLY A 78 33.66 -6.49 -4.52
CA GLY A 78 32.75 -7.63 -4.35
C GLY A 78 31.51 -7.30 -3.52
N LEU A 79 31.02 -8.29 -2.75
CA LEU A 79 29.88 -8.12 -1.84
C LEU A 79 30.21 -7.18 -0.68
N PRO A 80 29.26 -6.34 -0.22
CA PRO A 80 29.48 -5.45 0.92
C PRO A 80 29.81 -6.23 2.18
N ASN A 81 30.80 -5.74 2.93
CA ASN A 81 31.16 -6.30 4.21
C ASN A 81 31.18 -5.18 5.25
N GLU A 82 30.33 -5.31 6.27
CA GLU A 82 30.20 -4.34 7.36
C GLU A 82 31.51 -4.14 8.14
N ASN A 83 32.41 -5.13 8.10
CA ASN A 83 33.76 -5.04 8.69
C ASN A 83 34.86 -4.81 7.64
N GLY A 84 34.48 -4.44 6.41
CA GLY A 84 35.41 -4.15 5.31
C GLY A 84 36.16 -2.83 5.49
N PRO A 85 37.28 -2.64 4.77
CA PRO A 85 38.06 -1.41 4.86
C PRO A 85 37.29 -0.22 4.29
N GLU A 86 37.13 0.88 5.02
CA GLU A 86 36.35 2.03 4.54
C GLU A 86 37.03 2.75 3.35
N ILE A 87 36.25 3.20 2.36
CA ILE A 87 36.74 4.04 1.26
C ILE A 87 36.63 5.51 1.67
N ALA A 88 37.72 6.27 1.53
CA ALA A 88 37.67 7.70 1.79
C ALA A 88 36.72 8.40 0.82
N VAL A 89 35.91 9.34 1.33
CA VAL A 89 34.86 10.04 0.56
C VAL A 89 35.37 10.67 -0.74
N LYS A 90 36.60 11.18 -0.74
CA LYS A 90 37.26 11.78 -1.92
C LYS A 90 37.49 10.81 -3.07
N ASP A 91 37.51 9.50 -2.79
CA ASP A 91 37.77 8.44 -3.76
C ASP A 91 36.46 7.78 -4.26
N LEU A 92 35.31 8.23 -3.74
CA LEU A 92 33.98 7.83 -4.20
C LEU A 92 33.56 8.63 -5.45
N PRO A 93 32.53 8.17 -6.20
CA PRO A 93 32.06 8.86 -7.38
C PRO A 93 31.64 10.32 -7.09
N SER A 94 32.23 11.26 -7.84
CA SER A 94 31.98 12.69 -7.73
C SER A 94 31.25 13.25 -8.95
N CYS A 95 30.54 14.35 -8.74
CA CYS A 95 29.79 15.05 -9.76
C CYS A 95 30.75 15.78 -10.70
N ARG A 96 30.59 15.58 -12.01
CA ARG A 96 31.41 16.26 -13.03
C ARG A 96 31.25 17.78 -13.07
N GLN A 97 30.19 18.34 -12.47
CA GLN A 97 29.94 19.78 -12.43
C GLN A 97 30.46 20.46 -11.16
N CYS A 98 30.23 19.86 -9.97
CA CYS A 98 30.52 20.52 -8.69
C CYS A 98 31.40 19.70 -7.74
N GLN A 99 31.88 18.52 -8.18
CA GLN A 99 32.75 17.62 -7.42
C GLN A 99 32.16 17.05 -6.12
N SER A 100 30.89 17.35 -5.78
CA SER A 100 30.17 16.73 -4.67
C SER A 100 29.86 15.26 -4.98
N LEU A 101 29.51 14.48 -3.97
CA LEU A 101 29.13 13.07 -4.17
C LEU A 101 27.95 12.93 -5.14
N VAL A 102 28.01 11.90 -5.97
CA VAL A 102 26.84 11.41 -6.69
C VAL A 102 26.27 10.19 -6.00
N ARG A 103 24.99 9.93 -6.25
CA ARG A 103 24.29 8.70 -5.87
C ARG A 103 23.63 8.08 -7.10
N PRO A 104 23.25 6.80 -7.06
CA PRO A 104 22.35 6.24 -8.07
C PRO A 104 21.05 7.05 -8.15
N TYR A 105 20.59 7.32 -9.38
CA TYR A 105 19.36 8.07 -9.62
C TYR A 105 18.13 7.14 -9.55
N VAL A 106 17.91 6.61 -8.35
CA VAL A 106 16.78 5.76 -7.99
C VAL A 106 16.10 6.33 -6.75
N VAL A 107 14.85 5.95 -6.50
CA VAL A 107 14.11 6.30 -5.28
C VAL A 107 14.53 5.34 -4.16
N TRP A 108 14.92 5.87 -3.00
CA TRP A 108 15.17 5.08 -1.79
C TRP A 108 13.93 4.96 -0.91
N PHE A 109 13.96 4.05 0.06
CA PHE A 109 12.94 4.05 1.12
C PHE A 109 12.99 5.38 1.87
N GLU A 110 11.82 5.83 2.35
CA GLU A 110 11.61 7.14 3.00
C GLU A 110 11.71 8.34 2.04
N GLU A 111 12.10 8.14 0.78
CA GLU A 111 12.02 9.19 -0.25
C GLU A 111 10.66 9.14 -0.96
N SER A 112 10.07 10.31 -1.15
CA SER A 112 8.90 10.43 -2.00
C SER A 112 9.27 10.15 -3.46
N VAL A 113 8.41 9.41 -4.15
CA VAL A 113 8.45 9.31 -5.60
C VAL A 113 8.23 10.72 -6.19
N TRP A 114 8.91 11.04 -7.29
CA TRP A 114 8.83 12.37 -7.90
C TRP A 114 7.39 12.70 -8.34
N PRO A 115 6.84 13.89 -8.02
CA PRO A 115 5.43 14.22 -8.31
C PRO A 115 5.05 14.16 -9.79
N ASP A 116 5.97 14.52 -10.69
CA ASP A 116 5.78 14.44 -12.14
C ASP A 116 5.69 12.99 -12.63
N VAL A 117 6.43 12.07 -12.00
CA VAL A 117 6.33 10.64 -12.26
C VAL A 117 5.00 10.10 -11.75
N LEU A 118 4.57 10.46 -10.55
CA LEU A 118 3.27 10.06 -10.01
C LEU A 118 2.12 10.53 -10.90
N LYS A 119 2.15 11.80 -11.35
CA LYS A 119 1.15 12.35 -12.26
C LYS A 119 1.04 11.56 -13.56
N LYS A 120 2.18 11.21 -14.18
CA LYS A 120 2.21 10.38 -15.39
C LYS A 120 1.61 9.00 -15.13
N ILE A 121 1.95 8.39 -14.00
CA ILE A 121 1.37 7.09 -13.62
C ILE A 121 -0.14 7.20 -13.46
N ASP A 122 -0.64 8.25 -12.82
CA ASP A 122 -2.09 8.48 -12.65
C ASP A 122 -2.81 8.67 -14.00
N GLU A 123 -2.19 9.37 -14.95
CA GLU A 123 -2.69 9.54 -16.32
C GLU A 123 -2.78 8.19 -17.06
N GLU A 124 -1.73 7.38 -17.02
CA GLU A 124 -1.69 6.04 -17.64
C GLU A 124 -2.67 5.07 -16.98
N ILE A 125 -2.72 5.07 -15.64
CA ILE A 125 -3.68 4.27 -14.89
C ILE A 125 -5.09 4.65 -15.31
N THR A 126 -5.41 5.94 -15.41
CA THR A 126 -6.73 6.44 -15.81
C THR A 126 -7.15 5.96 -17.20
N GLN A 127 -6.20 5.70 -18.11
CA GLN A 127 -6.50 5.24 -19.48
C GLN A 127 -6.38 3.72 -19.65
N CYS A 128 -5.84 3.03 -18.63
CA CYS A 128 -5.63 1.58 -18.64
C CYS A 128 -6.93 0.79 -18.82
N ASP A 129 -6.88 -0.20 -19.72
CA ASP A 129 -7.94 -1.16 -20.07
C ASP A 129 -7.54 -2.63 -19.77
N LEU A 130 -6.27 -2.88 -19.44
CA LEU A 130 -5.72 -4.11 -18.88
C LEU A 130 -4.47 -3.79 -18.05
N PHE A 131 -4.41 -4.28 -16.81
CA PHE A 131 -3.25 -4.07 -15.93
C PHE A 131 -2.50 -5.37 -15.68
N LEU A 132 -1.20 -5.37 -15.97
CA LEU A 132 -0.33 -6.52 -15.76
C LEU A 132 0.58 -6.29 -14.55
N VAL A 133 0.52 -7.19 -13.57
CA VAL A 133 1.39 -7.21 -12.39
C VAL A 133 2.40 -8.32 -12.58
N VAL A 134 3.64 -7.99 -12.93
CA VAL A 134 4.66 -8.99 -13.29
C VAL A 134 5.84 -8.92 -12.33
N GLY A 135 6.19 -10.04 -11.69
CA GLY A 135 7.45 -10.20 -10.96
C GLY A 135 7.67 -9.23 -9.79
N THR A 136 6.62 -8.88 -9.04
CA THR A 136 6.70 -8.03 -7.84
C THR A 136 6.10 -8.74 -6.64
N SER A 137 6.59 -8.47 -5.43
CA SER A 137 6.00 -8.96 -4.18
C SER A 137 4.71 -8.22 -3.79
N ALA A 138 4.38 -7.12 -4.47
CA ALA A 138 3.17 -6.31 -4.24
C ALA A 138 3.00 -5.81 -2.78
N ILE A 139 4.09 -5.45 -2.12
CA ILE A 139 4.09 -4.90 -0.74
C ILE A 139 4.61 -3.47 -0.64
N ILE A 140 5.34 -2.96 -1.65
CA ILE A 140 5.98 -1.65 -1.60
C ILE A 140 5.03 -0.57 -2.13
N TYR A 141 4.68 0.38 -1.26
CA TYR A 141 3.83 1.51 -1.61
C TYR A 141 4.66 2.68 -2.18
N PRO A 142 4.10 3.49 -3.10
CA PRO A 142 2.71 3.45 -3.60
C PRO A 142 2.43 2.39 -4.68
N ALA A 143 3.45 1.77 -5.27
CA ALA A 143 3.32 0.89 -6.44
C ALA A 143 2.34 -0.29 -6.24
N ALA A 144 2.33 -0.90 -5.05
CA ALA A 144 1.43 -2.01 -4.71
C ALA A 144 -0.07 -1.65 -4.77
N ALA A 145 -0.42 -0.36 -4.68
CA ALA A 145 -1.81 0.09 -4.69
C ALA A 145 -2.44 0.09 -6.10
N TYR A 146 -1.64 0.19 -7.16
CA TYR A 146 -2.15 0.43 -8.51
C TYR A 146 -3.01 -0.71 -9.07
N ALA A 147 -2.63 -1.96 -8.80
CA ALA A 147 -3.44 -3.12 -9.16
C ALA A 147 -4.86 -3.05 -8.53
N MET A 148 -4.96 -2.62 -7.28
CA MET A 148 -6.24 -2.40 -6.62
C MET A 148 -7.03 -1.25 -7.23
N ILE A 149 -6.36 -0.14 -7.55
CA ILE A 149 -6.99 1.05 -8.15
C ILE A 149 -7.59 0.70 -9.52
N VAL A 150 -6.84 -0.04 -10.34
CA VAL A 150 -7.30 -0.44 -11.68
C VAL A 150 -8.41 -1.48 -11.61
N ALA A 151 -8.27 -2.50 -10.76
CA ALA A 151 -9.32 -3.51 -10.57
C ALA A 151 -10.67 -2.91 -10.15
N ARG A 152 -10.68 -1.84 -9.34
CA ARG A 152 -11.91 -1.14 -8.93
C ARG A 152 -12.67 -0.49 -10.06
N ARG A 153 -11.98 -0.14 -11.14
CA ARG A 153 -12.58 0.46 -12.33
C ARG A 153 -13.20 -0.60 -13.25
N GLY A 154 -13.23 -1.86 -12.81
CA GLY A 154 -13.71 -3.00 -13.62
C GLY A 154 -12.71 -3.41 -14.70
N ILE A 155 -11.49 -2.87 -14.64
CA ILE A 155 -10.43 -3.17 -15.60
C ILE A 155 -9.76 -4.49 -15.19
N PRO A 156 -9.60 -5.45 -16.12
CA PRO A 156 -8.93 -6.71 -15.83
C PRO A 156 -7.51 -6.51 -15.29
N VAL A 157 -7.17 -7.27 -14.24
CA VAL A 157 -5.82 -7.31 -13.67
C VAL A 157 -5.29 -8.72 -13.76
N ALA A 158 -4.19 -8.90 -14.48
CA ALA A 158 -3.51 -10.19 -14.58
C ALA A 158 -2.19 -10.14 -13.81
N GLU A 159 -2.04 -11.04 -12.84
CA GLU A 159 -0.78 -11.21 -12.12
C GLU A 159 0.00 -12.38 -12.72
N VAL A 160 1.28 -12.13 -13.02
CA VAL A 160 2.24 -13.14 -13.46
C VAL A 160 3.38 -13.15 -12.46
N ASN A 161 3.32 -14.07 -11.52
CA ASN A 161 4.35 -14.24 -10.52
C ASN A 161 4.57 -15.71 -10.15
N ILE A 162 5.78 -16.03 -9.70
CA ILE A 162 6.15 -17.39 -9.27
C ILE A 162 5.47 -17.72 -7.94
N GLU A 163 5.39 -16.74 -7.04
CA GLU A 163 4.78 -16.85 -5.72
C GLU A 163 3.49 -16.05 -5.66
N LYS A 164 2.56 -16.47 -4.78
CA LYS A 164 1.35 -15.69 -4.50
C LYS A 164 1.70 -14.42 -3.74
N THR A 165 1.01 -13.33 -4.07
CA THR A 165 1.18 -12.03 -3.43
C THR A 165 -0.16 -11.51 -2.92
N PRO A 166 -0.18 -10.40 -2.15
CA PRO A 166 -1.43 -9.71 -1.83
C PRO A 166 -2.28 -9.37 -3.06
N SER A 167 -1.65 -9.16 -4.23
CA SER A 167 -2.35 -8.87 -5.49
C SER A 167 -3.04 -10.09 -6.11
N THR A 168 -2.67 -11.32 -5.72
CA THR A 168 -3.29 -12.54 -6.25
C THR A 168 -4.79 -12.61 -5.94
N SER A 169 -5.19 -12.06 -4.80
CA SER A 169 -6.62 -11.98 -4.41
C SER A 169 -7.43 -11.01 -5.29
N ILE A 170 -6.76 -10.15 -6.06
CA ILE A 170 -7.33 -9.13 -6.95
C ILE A 170 -7.44 -9.67 -8.38
N SER A 171 -6.49 -10.54 -8.78
CA SER A 171 -6.35 -11.10 -10.14
C SER A 171 -7.52 -12.00 -10.59
N THR A 172 -8.58 -12.09 -9.79
CA THR A 172 -9.84 -12.77 -10.14
C THR A 172 -11.01 -11.91 -9.66
N LEU A 173 -11.24 -10.79 -10.35
CA LEU A 173 -12.50 -10.04 -10.26
C LEU A 173 -13.32 -10.29 -11.53
N THR A 174 -13.93 -11.48 -11.59
CA THR A 174 -15.34 -11.52 -12.01
C THR A 174 -16.09 -10.57 -11.09
N SER A 175 -16.95 -9.72 -11.65
CA SER A 175 -17.84 -8.78 -10.96
C SER A 175 -18.48 -9.39 -9.70
N SER A 176 -17.77 -9.31 -8.56
CA SER A 176 -18.23 -9.90 -7.32
C SER A 176 -19.01 -8.83 -6.57
N ILE A 177 -20.29 -9.11 -6.36
CA ILE A 177 -21.25 -8.28 -5.62
C ILE A 177 -20.80 -8.06 -4.16
N CYS A 178 -19.81 -8.82 -3.68
CA CYS A 178 -19.32 -8.84 -2.29
C CYS A 178 -18.04 -8.01 -2.08
N GLY A 179 -18.03 -6.75 -2.50
CA GLY A 179 -16.90 -5.84 -2.35
C GLY A 179 -17.03 -4.93 -1.12
N SER A 180 -16.69 -5.43 0.08
CA SER A 180 -16.82 -4.66 1.34
C SER A 180 -16.18 -3.28 1.28
N LYS A 181 -14.99 -3.17 0.67
CA LYS A 181 -14.35 -1.86 0.42
C LYS A 181 -15.25 -0.88 -0.33
N GLN A 182 -15.89 -1.33 -1.41
CA GLN A 182 -16.72 -0.50 -2.27
C GLN A 182 -18.06 -0.18 -1.60
N THR A 183 -18.64 -1.14 -0.89
CA THR A 183 -19.83 -0.96 -0.07
C THR A 183 -19.58 0.05 1.06
N ILE A 184 -18.40 0.02 1.68
CA ILE A 184 -18.01 0.99 2.71
C ILE A 184 -17.95 2.42 2.14
N ILE A 185 -17.28 2.60 1.00
CA ILE A 185 -17.14 3.89 0.31
C ILE A 185 -18.49 4.41 -0.20
N ASN A 186 -19.30 3.57 -0.86
CA ASN A 186 -20.54 3.96 -1.51
C ASN A 186 -21.65 4.43 -0.56
N HIS A 187 -21.64 3.97 0.70
CA HIS A 187 -22.72 4.28 1.64
C HIS A 187 -22.41 5.44 2.61
N GLY A 188 -21.28 6.14 2.44
CA GLY A 188 -21.14 7.50 2.97
C GLY A 188 -19.77 7.86 3.50
N SER A 189 -19.11 8.79 2.83
CA SER A 189 -18.01 9.59 3.36
C SER A 189 -18.57 10.79 4.12
N GLN A 190 -18.22 10.90 5.39
CA GLN A 190 -18.52 12.04 6.25
C GLN A 190 -17.31 12.97 6.33
N LEU A 191 -17.12 13.79 5.28
CA LEU A 191 -15.93 14.63 5.14
C LEU A 191 -15.70 15.59 6.33
N CYS A 192 -16.78 16.10 6.92
CA CYS A 192 -16.76 16.92 8.11
C CYS A 192 -17.11 16.09 9.35
N CYS A 193 -16.50 16.37 10.49
CA CYS A 193 -16.77 15.62 11.72
C CYS A 193 -18.25 15.62 12.10
N ARG A 194 -18.80 14.45 12.44
CA ARG A 194 -20.06 14.34 13.20
C ARG A 194 -20.01 13.20 14.20
N ASN A 195 -20.93 13.26 15.17
CA ASN A 195 -21.12 12.18 16.12
C ASN A 195 -21.93 11.04 15.48
N ASP A 196 -21.47 9.80 15.69
CA ASP A 196 -22.20 8.60 15.29
C ASP A 196 -23.43 8.34 16.19
N SER A 197 -24.15 7.24 15.94
CA SER A 197 -25.31 6.83 16.74
C SER A 197 -24.99 6.52 18.21
N ASN A 198 -23.71 6.33 18.56
CA ASN A 198 -23.22 6.12 19.92
C ASN A 198 -22.59 7.39 20.52
N ASN A 199 -22.78 8.54 19.87
CA ASN A 199 -22.21 9.83 20.25
C ASN A 199 -20.66 9.87 20.23
N ILE A 200 -20.03 9.04 19.40
CA ILE A 200 -18.58 9.03 19.16
C ILE A 200 -18.28 9.99 18.00
N PRO A 201 -17.35 10.94 18.14
CA PRO A 201 -16.96 11.83 17.06
C PRO A 201 -16.23 11.05 15.97
N THR A 202 -16.69 11.19 14.73
CA THR A 202 -16.16 10.50 13.55
C THR A 202 -15.94 11.46 12.38
N ILE A 203 -14.96 11.18 11.54
CA ILE A 203 -14.65 11.94 10.32
C ILE A 203 -14.26 11.00 9.17
N GLY A 204 -14.38 11.47 7.93
CA GLY A 204 -14.08 10.70 6.73
C GLY A 204 -14.97 9.48 6.60
N ILE A 205 -14.37 8.32 6.33
CA ILE A 205 -15.08 7.05 6.19
C ILE A 205 -14.93 6.30 7.52
N GLY A 206 -15.83 6.55 8.46
CA GLY A 206 -15.92 5.81 9.73
C GLY A 206 -14.71 5.93 10.68
N TYR A 207 -13.82 6.92 10.50
CA TYR A 207 -12.66 7.08 11.38
C TYR A 207 -13.06 7.70 12.72
N HIS A 208 -12.87 6.96 13.82
CA HIS A 208 -13.19 7.43 15.17
C HIS A 208 -12.10 8.38 15.70
N LEU A 209 -12.47 9.61 16.08
CA LEU A 209 -11.53 10.61 16.59
C LEU A 209 -11.12 10.39 18.07
N THR A 210 -11.64 9.34 18.70
CA THR A 210 -11.26 8.92 20.06
C THR A 210 -10.07 7.95 20.07
N ARG A 211 -9.52 7.59 18.91
CA ARG A 211 -8.34 6.72 18.81
C ARG A 211 -7.08 7.45 19.28
N ASN A 212 -6.11 6.69 19.77
CA ASN A 212 -4.85 7.23 20.29
C ASN A 212 -3.98 7.92 19.22
N ASP A 213 -4.15 7.55 17.95
CA ASP A 213 -3.43 8.10 16.80
C ASP A 213 -4.10 9.33 16.17
N SER A 214 -5.30 9.70 16.62
CA SER A 214 -6.11 10.78 16.02
C SER A 214 -5.36 12.11 15.91
N GLU A 215 -4.56 12.48 16.90
CA GLU A 215 -3.77 13.71 16.86
C GLU A 215 -2.77 13.69 15.69
N THR A 216 -2.07 12.57 15.53
CA THR A 216 -1.06 12.39 14.47
C THR A 216 -1.72 12.36 13.10
N VAL A 217 -2.82 11.62 12.96
CA VAL A 217 -3.55 11.48 11.69
C VAL A 217 -4.13 12.82 11.24
N MET A 218 -4.71 13.63 12.14
CA MET A 218 -5.21 14.95 11.76
C MET A 218 -4.08 15.89 11.33
N LEU A 219 -2.93 15.85 12.02
CA LEU A 219 -1.77 16.67 11.69
C LEU A 219 -1.20 16.38 10.30
N MET A 220 -1.25 15.13 9.83
CA MET A 220 -0.82 14.75 8.46
C MET A 220 -1.55 15.54 7.37
N TYR A 221 -2.76 16.02 7.64
CA TYR A 221 -3.59 16.76 6.68
C TYR A 221 -3.75 18.24 7.03
N ASN A 222 -2.81 18.79 7.81
CA ASN A 222 -2.82 20.18 8.29
C ASN A 222 -4.08 20.54 9.11
N LEU A 223 -4.67 19.57 9.79
CA LEU A 223 -5.75 19.76 10.74
C LEU A 223 -5.21 19.60 12.18
N THR A 224 -5.85 20.24 13.15
CA THR A 224 -5.60 19.95 14.57
C THR A 224 -6.80 19.23 15.16
N LEU A 225 -6.55 18.20 15.98
CA LEU A 225 -7.62 17.38 16.54
C LEU A 225 -8.60 18.22 17.37
N SER A 226 -8.08 19.19 18.13
CA SER A 226 -8.89 20.12 18.93
C SER A 226 -9.86 20.94 18.07
N ASN A 227 -9.43 21.42 16.91
CA ASN A 227 -10.27 22.16 15.98
C ASN A 227 -11.34 21.27 15.35
N VAL A 228 -10.96 20.07 14.91
CA VAL A 228 -11.90 19.10 14.31
C VAL A 228 -12.96 18.65 15.32
N LEU A 229 -12.57 18.35 16.56
CA LEU A 229 -13.50 18.00 17.64
C LEU A 229 -14.42 19.17 18.02
N SER A 230 -13.88 20.38 18.07
CA SER A 230 -14.68 21.58 18.30
C SER A 230 -15.71 21.80 17.19
N ASP A 231 -15.34 21.52 15.94
CA ASP A 231 -16.24 21.57 14.79
C ASP A 231 -17.34 20.53 14.87
N CYS A 232 -17.02 19.33 15.36
CA CYS A 232 -18.00 18.28 15.64
C CYS A 232 -19.09 18.73 16.61
N GLN A 233 -18.70 19.46 17.67
CA GLN A 233 -19.64 19.95 18.69
C GLN A 233 -20.48 21.13 18.21
N ARG A 234 -19.89 22.02 17.40
CA ARG A 234 -20.52 23.27 16.94
C ARG A 234 -21.19 23.14 15.57
N ASN A 235 -20.97 22.02 14.88
CA ASN A 235 -21.46 21.73 13.53
C ASN A 235 -21.11 22.84 12.51
N THR A 236 -19.89 23.38 12.61
CA THR A 236 -19.41 24.54 11.83
C THR A 236 -18.86 24.16 10.46
N ASN A 237 -18.51 22.88 10.23
CA ASN A 237 -17.98 22.36 8.95
C ASN A 237 -16.79 23.16 8.39
N LYS A 238 -15.94 23.71 9.25
CA LYS A 238 -14.78 24.52 8.88
C LYS A 238 -13.53 23.67 8.65
N TYR A 239 -13.39 22.57 9.38
CA TYR A 239 -12.27 21.64 9.34
C TYR A 239 -12.74 20.28 8.84
N CYS A 240 -12.91 20.20 7.52
CA CYS A 240 -13.33 18.98 6.83
C CYS A 240 -12.19 18.42 5.99
N LEU A 241 -12.21 17.11 5.79
CA LEU A 241 -11.35 16.42 4.85
C LEU A 241 -11.79 16.68 3.41
N THR A 242 -10.85 16.59 2.48
CA THR A 242 -11.16 16.35 1.06
C THR A 242 -11.52 14.88 0.85
N ASN A 243 -12.10 14.55 -0.31
CA ASN A 243 -12.37 13.15 -0.68
C ASN A 243 -11.09 12.31 -0.66
N ASP A 244 -10.01 12.83 -1.26
CA ASP A 244 -8.72 12.14 -1.33
C ASP A 244 -8.17 11.86 0.08
N GLN A 245 -8.25 12.83 1.00
CA GLN A 245 -7.81 12.65 2.38
C GLN A 245 -8.67 11.63 3.14
N ALA A 246 -10.00 11.66 2.93
CA ALA A 246 -10.91 10.71 3.56
C ALA A 246 -10.69 9.28 3.05
N GLU A 247 -10.44 9.13 1.74
CA GLU A 247 -10.05 7.85 1.14
C GLU A 247 -8.68 7.39 1.60
N ASP A 248 -7.71 8.29 1.76
CA ASP A 248 -6.36 7.97 2.20
C ASP A 248 -6.37 7.42 3.64
N ILE A 249 -7.02 8.11 4.58
CA ILE A 249 -7.22 7.64 5.96
C ILE A 249 -7.90 6.25 5.96
N PHE A 250 -8.93 6.08 5.14
CA PHE A 250 -9.63 4.81 5.02
C PHE A 250 -8.72 3.69 4.48
N ASN A 251 -7.99 3.97 3.40
CA ASN A 251 -7.17 2.99 2.70
C ASN A 251 -5.97 2.55 3.52
N GLN A 252 -5.31 3.50 4.20
CA GLN A 252 -4.03 3.25 4.87
C GLN A 252 -4.19 2.84 6.33
N ILE A 253 -5.26 3.26 7.00
CA ILE A 253 -5.43 3.06 8.44
C ILE A 253 -6.64 2.14 8.67
N SER A 254 -7.84 2.67 8.48
CA SER A 254 -9.07 2.00 8.93
C SER A 254 -9.30 0.64 8.27
N TYR A 255 -9.08 0.54 6.96
CA TYR A 255 -9.30 -0.70 6.21
C TYR A 255 -8.21 -1.74 6.47
N VAL A 256 -6.95 -1.32 6.64
CA VAL A 256 -5.83 -2.21 6.97
C VAL A 256 -6.05 -2.86 8.33
N GLU A 257 -6.47 -2.09 9.33
CA GLU A 257 -6.79 -2.63 10.65
C GLU A 257 -7.99 -3.59 10.61
N ALA A 258 -9.02 -3.30 9.80
CA ALA A 258 -10.15 -4.19 9.62
C ALA A 258 -9.73 -5.54 9.00
N ILE A 259 -8.82 -5.53 8.02
CA ILE A 259 -8.21 -6.75 7.46
C ILE A 259 -7.45 -7.52 8.55
N GLN A 260 -6.56 -6.84 9.28
CA GLN A 260 -5.75 -7.48 10.32
C GLN A 260 -6.63 -8.12 11.40
N CYS A 261 -7.70 -7.43 11.81
CA CYS A 261 -8.65 -7.97 12.76
C CYS A 261 -9.38 -9.21 12.21
N ALA A 262 -9.90 -9.15 10.97
CA ALA A 262 -10.58 -10.28 10.36
C ALA A 262 -9.66 -11.50 10.23
N ASP A 263 -8.43 -11.30 9.74
CA ASP A 263 -7.44 -12.35 9.56
C ASP A 263 -6.96 -12.95 10.90
N GLN A 264 -6.90 -12.15 11.98
CA GLN A 264 -6.57 -12.65 13.32
C GLN A 264 -7.60 -13.68 13.81
N TYR A 265 -8.89 -13.49 13.53
CA TYR A 265 -9.94 -14.35 14.07
C TYR A 265 -10.33 -15.50 13.15
N VAL A 266 -10.37 -15.26 11.84
CA VAL A 266 -10.84 -16.24 10.84
C VAL A 266 -9.90 -16.24 9.63
N PRO A 267 -8.67 -16.78 9.80
CA PRO A 267 -7.73 -16.87 8.68
C PRO A 267 -8.25 -17.86 7.63
N ASN A 268 -7.93 -17.60 6.36
CA ASN A 268 -8.20 -18.50 5.22
C ASN A 268 -9.67 -18.70 4.85
N LEU A 269 -10.49 -17.64 4.90
CA LEU A 269 -11.85 -17.66 4.35
C LEU A 269 -11.86 -17.47 2.81
N PRO A 270 -12.87 -18.04 2.10
CA PRO A 270 -13.09 -17.71 0.70
C PRO A 270 -13.36 -16.20 0.53
N LEU A 271 -12.95 -15.63 -0.61
CA LEU A 271 -12.87 -14.18 -0.83
C LEU A 271 -14.16 -13.42 -0.45
N MET A 272 -15.32 -13.88 -0.91
CA MET A 272 -16.60 -13.21 -0.62
C MET A 272 -16.92 -13.19 0.89
N LYS A 273 -16.57 -14.25 1.61
CA LYS A 273 -16.84 -14.39 3.05
C LYS A 273 -15.88 -13.49 3.80
N ARG A 274 -14.61 -13.55 3.41
CA ARG A 274 -13.56 -12.70 3.96
C ARG A 274 -13.93 -11.23 3.84
N ASN A 275 -14.40 -10.79 2.67
CA ASN A 275 -14.81 -9.41 2.44
C ASN A 275 -15.94 -8.99 3.39
N ALA A 276 -16.99 -9.80 3.54
CA ALA A 276 -18.08 -9.50 4.46
C ALA A 276 -17.61 -9.41 5.92
N ILE A 277 -16.70 -10.29 6.35
CA ILE A 277 -16.13 -10.22 7.69
C ILE A 277 -15.26 -8.97 7.89
N ILE A 278 -14.55 -8.51 6.86
CA ILE A 278 -13.80 -7.23 6.91
C ILE A 278 -14.76 -6.05 7.11
N ASP A 279 -15.94 -6.04 6.49
CA ASP A 279 -16.94 -4.98 6.72
C ASP A 279 -17.46 -4.99 8.16
N VAL A 280 -17.76 -6.17 8.70
CA VAL A 280 -18.14 -6.31 10.12
C VAL A 280 -17.03 -5.83 11.06
N ALA A 281 -15.77 -6.11 10.74
CA ALA A 281 -14.60 -5.65 11.50
C ALA A 281 -14.36 -4.14 11.40
N PHE A 282 -14.85 -3.49 10.33
CA PHE A 282 -14.62 -2.07 10.07
C PHE A 282 -15.26 -1.15 11.11
N THR A 283 -16.46 -1.48 11.60
CA THR A 283 -17.12 -0.70 12.65
C THR A 283 -16.32 -0.71 13.95
N SER A 284 -15.71 -1.84 14.27
CA SER A 284 -14.57 -1.97 15.18
C SER A 284 -14.20 -3.45 15.29
N CYS A 285 -12.93 -3.73 15.56
CA CYS A 285 -12.52 -5.10 15.87
C CYS A 285 -13.27 -5.67 17.10
N ARG A 286 -13.68 -4.79 18.03
CA ARG A 286 -14.50 -5.15 19.18
C ARG A 286 -15.91 -5.61 18.78
N ALA A 287 -16.50 -5.02 17.74
CA ALA A 287 -17.79 -5.43 17.20
C ALA A 287 -17.72 -6.87 16.68
N LEU A 288 -16.72 -7.19 15.84
CA LEU A 288 -16.49 -8.57 15.38
C LEU A 288 -16.32 -9.54 16.55
N ASN A 289 -15.69 -9.11 17.64
CA ASN A 289 -15.51 -9.96 18.83
C ASN A 289 -16.84 -10.36 19.50
N THR A 290 -17.92 -9.60 19.32
CA THR A 290 -19.24 -9.94 19.88
C THR A 290 -19.94 -11.08 19.14
N PHE A 291 -19.57 -11.35 17.88
CA PHE A 291 -20.14 -12.40 17.04
C PHE A 291 -19.52 -13.78 17.33
N ARG A 292 -19.87 -14.34 18.49
CA ARG A 292 -19.26 -15.60 18.97
C ARG A 292 -19.72 -16.80 18.14
N LYS A 293 -21.00 -16.85 17.72
CA LYS A 293 -21.54 -18.00 16.99
C LYS A 293 -21.01 -18.01 15.55
N MET A 294 -21.00 -16.85 14.89
CA MET A 294 -20.48 -16.64 13.55
C MET A 294 -19.02 -17.06 13.46
N LYS A 295 -18.16 -16.61 14.38
CA LYS A 295 -16.74 -17.01 14.39
C LYS A 295 -16.56 -18.52 14.45
N LYS A 296 -17.32 -19.21 15.32
CA LYS A 296 -17.28 -20.67 15.43
C LYS A 296 -17.82 -21.36 14.17
N ALA A 297 -18.94 -20.88 13.64
CA ALA A 297 -19.57 -21.39 12.43
C ALA A 297 -18.66 -21.25 11.20
N LEU A 298 -17.98 -20.11 11.05
CA LEU A 298 -17.01 -19.85 9.98
C LEU A 298 -15.83 -20.84 10.01
N GLN A 299 -15.30 -21.13 11.21
CA GLN A 299 -14.23 -22.14 11.38
C GLN A 299 -14.70 -23.55 10.99
N MET A 300 -15.96 -23.86 11.25
CA MET A 300 -16.60 -25.13 10.86
C MET A 300 -17.11 -25.14 9.41
N LYS A 301 -16.90 -24.04 8.65
CA LYS A 301 -17.46 -23.85 7.31
C LYS A 301 -18.98 -23.95 7.24
N ASN A 302 -19.67 -23.66 8.33
CA ASN A 302 -21.13 -23.56 8.40
C ASN A 302 -21.56 -22.13 8.05
N TRP A 303 -21.67 -21.85 6.75
CA TRP A 303 -21.94 -20.51 6.23
C TRP A 303 -23.33 -19.98 6.58
N ILE A 304 -24.32 -20.87 6.64
CA ILE A 304 -25.69 -20.51 6.98
C ILE A 304 -25.76 -20.03 8.43
N GLU A 305 -25.24 -20.82 9.37
CA GLU A 305 -25.22 -20.43 10.78
C GLU A 305 -24.38 -19.18 11.02
N ALA A 306 -23.29 -19.00 10.25
CA ALA A 306 -22.50 -17.78 10.30
C ALA A 306 -23.29 -16.54 9.88
N ALA A 307 -24.04 -16.63 8.77
CA ALA A 307 -24.83 -15.51 8.26
C ALA A 307 -26.03 -15.18 9.17
N GLU A 308 -26.68 -16.18 9.77
CA GLU A 308 -27.86 -15.95 10.62
C GLU A 308 -27.56 -15.09 11.87
N GLU A 309 -26.36 -15.18 12.48
CA GLU A 309 -26.01 -14.28 13.60
C GLU A 309 -25.88 -12.82 13.13
N LEU A 310 -25.58 -12.58 11.84
CA LEU A 310 -25.43 -11.23 11.30
C LEU A 310 -26.77 -10.49 11.20
N LYS A 311 -27.84 -11.19 10.78
CA LYS A 311 -29.15 -10.61 10.43
C LYS A 311 -29.82 -9.85 11.58
N ASP A 312 -29.72 -10.36 12.80
CA ASP A 312 -30.36 -9.76 13.98
C ASP A 312 -29.37 -8.95 14.85
N SER A 313 -28.21 -8.63 14.30
CA SER A 313 -27.13 -7.99 15.06
C SER A 313 -27.29 -6.47 15.19
N ARG A 314 -26.69 -5.90 16.25
CA ARG A 314 -26.57 -4.44 16.39
C ARG A 314 -25.82 -3.80 15.22
N TRP A 315 -24.86 -4.53 14.65
CA TRP A 315 -24.14 -4.08 13.47
C TRP A 315 -25.09 -3.91 12.28
N CYS A 316 -25.96 -4.89 12.01
CA CYS A 316 -26.96 -4.84 10.94
C CYS A 316 -27.88 -3.61 11.07
N ILE A 317 -28.32 -3.31 12.30
CA ILE A 317 -29.11 -2.11 12.60
C ILE A 317 -28.32 -0.83 12.29
N GLN A 318 -27.04 -0.79 12.65
CA GLN A 318 -26.16 0.39 12.46
C GLN A 318 -25.87 0.66 10.98
N VAL A 319 -25.60 -0.38 10.18
CA VAL A 319 -25.25 -0.22 8.76
C VAL A 319 -26.45 -0.13 7.82
N ARG A 320 -27.66 -0.30 8.36
CA ARG A 320 -28.94 -0.32 7.64
C ARG A 320 -29.14 -1.57 6.78
N GLU A 321 -30.41 -1.82 6.44
CA GLU A 321 -30.90 -3.07 5.84
C GLU A 321 -30.15 -3.49 4.57
N ARG A 322 -29.78 -2.55 3.71
CA ARG A 322 -29.09 -2.85 2.45
C ARG A 322 -27.69 -3.42 2.65
N ARG A 323 -26.82 -2.73 3.40
CA ARG A 323 -25.44 -3.21 3.65
C ARG A 323 -25.45 -4.54 4.40
N CYS A 324 -26.32 -4.65 5.40
CA CYS A 324 -26.49 -5.90 6.13
C CYS A 324 -26.94 -7.07 5.24
N THR A 325 -27.88 -6.84 4.33
CA THR A 325 -28.36 -7.88 3.41
C THR A 325 -27.28 -8.32 2.42
N GLU A 326 -26.50 -7.37 1.91
CA GLU A 326 -25.37 -7.66 1.01
C GLU A 326 -24.35 -8.58 1.71
N ASP A 327 -23.87 -8.20 2.89
CA ASP A 327 -22.89 -9.02 3.63
C ASP A 327 -23.45 -10.34 4.14
N TYR A 328 -24.73 -10.38 4.53
CA TYR A 328 -25.43 -11.64 4.85
C TYR A 328 -25.38 -12.63 3.69
N ASN A 329 -25.70 -12.20 2.47
CA ASN A 329 -25.65 -13.05 1.28
C ASN A 329 -24.21 -13.48 0.96
N CYS A 330 -23.25 -12.56 1.09
CA CYS A 330 -21.83 -12.84 0.86
C CYS A 330 -21.29 -13.95 1.77
N ILE A 331 -21.71 -13.95 3.04
CA ILE A 331 -21.37 -15.02 3.99
C ILE A 331 -22.12 -16.30 3.63
N ARG A 332 -23.44 -16.23 3.43
CA ARG A 332 -24.32 -17.40 3.29
C ARG A 332 -24.09 -18.22 2.02
N ASP A 333 -23.86 -17.57 0.89
CA ASP A 333 -23.88 -18.24 -0.42
C ASP A 333 -22.72 -19.23 -0.55
N ASN A 334 -22.91 -20.38 -1.21
CA ASN A 334 -21.85 -21.40 -1.32
C ASN A 334 -20.77 -21.10 -2.38
N GLY A 335 -20.77 -19.90 -2.99
CA GLY A 335 -19.82 -19.54 -4.04
C GLY A 335 -20.10 -20.17 -5.41
N ASN A 336 -21.28 -20.76 -5.62
CA ASN A 336 -21.75 -21.26 -6.91
C ASN A 336 -22.73 -20.27 -7.59
N SER A 337 -22.32 -19.02 -7.75
CA SER A 337 -22.98 -18.10 -8.69
C SER A 337 -22.18 -18.08 -10.00
N SER A 338 -22.28 -19.19 -10.73
CA SER A 338 -22.09 -19.19 -12.18
C SER A 338 -23.28 -18.48 -12.82
N ASN A 339 -23.01 -17.35 -13.48
CA ASN A 339 -23.52 -16.99 -14.80
C ASN A 339 -22.82 -15.73 -15.30
#